data_AF-A0A3A4Q7E2-F1
#
_entry.id   AF-A0A3A4Q7E2-F1
#
_cell.length_a   1.000
_cell.length_b   1.000
_cell.length_c   1.000
_cell.angle_alpha   90.00
_cell.angle_beta   90.00
_cell.angle_gamma   90.00
#
_symmetry.space_group_name_H-M   'P 1'
#
loop_
_entity.id
_entity.type
_entity.pdbx_description
1 polymer ?
#
loop_
_entity_poly.entity_id
_entity_poly.type
_entity_poly.pdbx_seq_one_letter_code
_entity_poly.pdbx_strand_id
1 'polypeptide(L)'
;MTCGLRRLPSTTTQPRIGEDASMTHVVNISALRQHQLVILRRLRGGPLTEFELIKEVAGHSGFTQDQAAELIADWLAELRDAGLVWAGVLMNAAGQQIMAAALTHQGRELVGGG
;
A
#
# COMPACT_ATOMS: atom_id res chain seq x y z
N MET A 1 47.46 51.04 27.15
CA MET A 1 46.01 50.76 27.05
C MET A 1 45.58 50.97 25.61
N THR A 2 45.36 49.91 24.84
CA THR A 2 44.49 49.91 23.65
C THR A 2 44.27 48.48 23.16
N CYS A 3 43.01 48.24 22.84
CA CYS A 3 42.37 46.98 22.47
C CYS A 3 42.74 46.54 21.05
N GLY A 4 42.81 45.23 20.79
CA GLY A 4 43.16 44.68 19.48
C GLY A 4 42.62 43.26 19.24
N LEU A 5 41.33 43.03 19.48
CA LEU A 5 40.63 41.81 19.06
C LEU A 5 40.27 41.91 17.55
N ARG A 6 41.02 41.20 16.69
CA ARG A 6 40.61 40.96 15.30
C ARG A 6 39.72 39.72 15.24
N ARG A 7 38.44 39.90 14.90
CA ARG A 7 37.51 38.82 14.55
C ARG A 7 37.75 38.34 13.12
N LEU A 8 37.88 37.04 12.94
CA LEU A 8 37.78 36.33 11.66
C LEU A 8 36.28 36.19 11.29
N PRO A 9 35.86 36.37 10.03
CA PRO A 9 34.54 35.93 9.59
C PRO A 9 34.57 34.43 9.28
N SER A 10 33.95 33.63 10.14
CA SER A 10 33.57 32.25 9.82
C SER A 10 32.46 32.30 8.77
N THR A 11 32.77 31.95 7.54
CA THR A 11 31.76 31.69 6.51
C THR A 11 30.99 30.42 6.89
N THR A 12 29.83 30.64 7.49
CA THR A 12 28.78 29.65 7.73
C THR A 12 28.43 28.93 6.43
N THR A 13 28.99 27.73 6.24
CA THR A 13 28.49 26.77 5.26
C THR A 13 27.21 26.18 5.85
N GLN A 14 26.06 26.57 5.27
CA GLN A 14 24.76 26.01 5.61
C GLN A 14 24.76 24.48 5.36
N PRO A 15 24.15 23.67 6.22
CA PRO A 15 23.91 22.27 5.90
C PRO A 15 22.90 22.21 4.75
N ARG A 16 23.32 21.61 3.62
CA ARG A 16 22.38 21.21 2.57
C ARG A 16 21.42 20.23 3.20
N ILE A 17 20.17 20.65 3.32
CA ILE A 17 19.04 19.80 3.64
C ILE A 17 19.09 18.67 2.62
N GLY A 18 19.37 17.46 3.09
CA GLY A 18 19.20 16.26 2.30
C GLY A 18 17.72 16.12 2.01
N GLU A 19 17.30 16.63 0.87
CA GLU A 19 16.08 16.19 0.19
C GLU A 19 16.29 14.73 -0.19
N ASP A 20 16.16 13.83 0.80
CA ASP A 20 15.78 12.46 0.52
C ASP A 20 14.32 12.54 0.10
N ALA A 21 14.14 12.78 -1.20
CA ALA A 21 12.86 12.77 -1.85
C ALA A 21 12.18 11.45 -1.50
N SER A 22 11.24 11.52 -0.56
CA SER A 22 10.20 10.52 -0.37
C SER A 22 9.64 10.26 -1.76
N MET A 23 10.06 9.15 -2.38
CA MET A 23 9.51 8.66 -3.63
C MET A 23 8.07 8.28 -3.31
N THR A 24 7.18 9.26 -3.38
CA THR A 24 5.75 9.03 -3.39
C THR A 24 5.49 8.23 -4.66
N HIS A 25 5.44 6.90 -4.54
CA HIS A 25 4.94 6.04 -5.60
C HIS A 25 3.48 6.44 -5.85
N VAL A 26 3.27 7.43 -6.72
CA VAL A 26 1.94 7.81 -7.19
C VAL A 26 1.45 6.66 -8.06
N VAL A 27 0.80 5.69 -7.43
CA VAL A 27 0.16 4.60 -8.14
C VAL A 27 -1.03 5.19 -8.89
N ASN A 28 -0.91 5.28 -10.21
CA ASN A 28 -2.02 5.72 -11.05
C ASN A 28 -3.05 4.60 -11.13
N ILE A 29 -4.31 4.89 -10.78
CA ILE A 29 -5.44 3.95 -10.87
C ILE A 29 -5.56 3.33 -12.27
N SER A 30 -5.18 4.07 -13.32
CA SER A 30 -5.21 3.58 -14.70
C SER A 30 -4.21 2.46 -15.00
N ALA A 31 -3.20 2.26 -14.15
CA ALA A 31 -2.23 1.16 -14.27
C ALA A 31 -2.73 -0.15 -13.62
N LEU A 32 -3.83 -0.11 -12.86
CA LEU A 32 -4.37 -1.27 -12.18
C LEU A 32 -5.23 -2.13 -13.12
N ARG A 33 -5.07 -3.44 -13.01
CA ARG A 33 -5.89 -4.42 -13.73
C ARG A 33 -7.31 -4.46 -13.13
N GLN A 34 -8.30 -4.90 -13.91
CA GLN A 34 -9.70 -4.95 -13.47
C GLN A 34 -9.90 -5.73 -12.16
N HIS A 35 -9.28 -6.90 -12.00
CA HIS A 35 -9.39 -7.71 -10.77
C HIS A 35 -8.78 -7.00 -9.55
N GLN A 36 -7.65 -6.30 -9.72
CA GLN A 36 -7.04 -5.49 -8.66
C GLN A 36 -7.96 -4.35 -8.22
N LEU A 37 -8.64 -3.68 -9.16
CA LEU A 37 -9.63 -2.65 -8.85
C LEU A 37 -10.83 -3.21 -8.09
N VAL A 38 -11.30 -4.41 -8.45
CA VAL A 38 -12.37 -5.11 -7.72
C VAL A 38 -11.92 -5.38 -6.28
N ILE A 39 -10.73 -5.95 -6.09
CA ILE A 39 -10.18 -6.23 -4.75
C ILE A 39 -10.14 -4.95 -3.91
N LEU A 40 -9.54 -3.88 -4.42
CA LEU A 40 -9.42 -2.62 -3.67
C LEU A 40 -10.78 -1.99 -3.33
N ARG A 41 -11.74 -2.03 -4.27
CA ARG A 41 -13.10 -1.53 -4.03
C ARG A 41 -13.83 -2.32 -2.94
N ARG A 42 -13.62 -3.64 -2.88
CA ARG A 42 -14.27 -4.50 -1.89
C ARG A 42 -13.66 -4.32 -0.50
N LEU A 43 -12.33 -4.19 -0.44
CA LEU A 43 -11.63 -3.90 0.81
C LEU A 43 -11.93 -2.50 1.38
N ARG A 44 -12.58 -1.61 0.62
CA ARG A 44 -13.12 -0.35 1.14
C ARG A 44 -14.21 -0.57 2.20
N GLY A 45 -14.96 -1.66 2.10
CA GLY A 45 -15.99 -2.02 3.08
C GLY A 45 -15.42 -2.58 4.39
N GLY A 46 -14.15 -2.94 4.41
CA GLY A 46 -13.48 -3.54 5.57
C GLY A 46 -12.51 -4.66 5.15
N PRO A 47 -11.80 -5.26 6.11
CA PRO A 47 -10.97 -6.43 5.86
C PRO A 47 -11.80 -7.60 5.33
N LEU A 48 -11.27 -8.34 4.37
CA LEU A 48 -11.90 -9.53 3.81
C LEU A 48 -10.94 -10.71 3.84
N THR A 49 -11.50 -11.89 4.02
CA THR A 49 -10.77 -13.16 3.87
C THR A 49 -10.51 -13.47 2.39
N GLU A 50 -9.52 -14.32 2.14
CA GLU A 50 -9.24 -14.83 0.80
C GLU A 50 -10.48 -15.44 0.13
N PHE A 51 -11.26 -16.23 0.87
CA PHE A 51 -12.49 -16.83 0.35
C PHE A 51 -13.54 -15.80 -0.09
N GLU A 52 -13.71 -14.73 0.68
CA GLU A 52 -14.61 -13.64 0.32
C GLU A 52 -14.11 -12.89 -0.92
N LEU A 53 -12.79 -12.64 -0.99
CA LEU A 53 -12.17 -11.98 -2.13
C LEU A 53 -12.30 -12.80 -3.42
N ILE A 54 -12.11 -14.12 -3.36
CA ILE A 54 -12.28 -15.02 -4.51
C ILE A 54 -13.70 -14.89 -5.08
N LYS A 55 -14.72 -14.94 -4.21
CA LYS A 55 -16.12 -14.79 -4.62
C LYS A 55 -16.38 -13.45 -5.28
N GLU A 56 -15.86 -12.38 -4.67
CA GLU A 56 -16.05 -11.03 -5.17
C GLU A 56 -15.36 -10.82 -6.52
N VAL A 57 -14.14 -11.32 -6.68
CA VAL A 57 -13.39 -11.21 -7.93
C VAL A 57 -14.08 -12.02 -9.03
N ALA A 58 -14.44 -13.28 -8.77
CA ALA A 58 -15.13 -14.11 -9.75
C ALA A 58 -16.46 -13.49 -10.21
N GLY A 59 -17.20 -12.84 -9.29
CA GLY A 59 -18.46 -12.17 -9.62
C GLY A 59 -18.32 -10.91 -10.51
N HIS A 60 -17.14 -10.30 -10.60
CA HIS A 60 -16.98 -8.96 -11.18
C HIS A 60 -15.81 -8.78 -12.17
N SER A 61 -15.00 -9.82 -12.40
CA SER A 61 -13.78 -9.73 -13.23
C SER A 61 -13.71 -10.72 -14.40
N GLY A 62 -14.75 -11.53 -14.61
CA GLY A 62 -14.80 -12.51 -15.70
C GLY A 62 -14.01 -13.80 -15.45
N PHE A 63 -13.30 -13.90 -14.33
CA PHE A 63 -12.62 -15.12 -13.88
C PHE A 63 -13.60 -16.07 -13.19
N THR A 64 -13.37 -17.38 -13.33
CA THR A 64 -14.09 -18.36 -12.51
C THR A 64 -13.60 -18.33 -11.05
N GLN A 65 -14.35 -18.97 -10.14
CA GLN A 65 -13.90 -19.08 -8.74
C GLN A 65 -12.58 -19.84 -8.62
N ASP A 66 -12.40 -20.92 -9.38
CA ASP A 66 -11.17 -21.73 -9.35
C ASP A 66 -9.97 -20.91 -9.85
N GLN A 67 -10.13 -20.18 -10.96
CA GLN A 67 -9.07 -19.29 -11.48
C GLN A 67 -8.74 -18.17 -10.49
N ALA A 68 -9.76 -17.58 -9.86
CA ALA A 68 -9.55 -16.56 -8.85
C ALA A 68 -8.84 -17.14 -7.61
N ALA A 69 -9.16 -18.36 -7.20
CA ALA A 69 -8.49 -19.04 -6.08
C ALA A 69 -7.00 -19.30 -6.36
N GLU A 70 -6.64 -19.64 -7.59
CA GLU A 70 -5.25 -19.86 -7.98
C GLU A 70 -4.43 -18.55 -8.02
N LEU A 71 -5.05 -17.43 -8.39
CA LEU A 71 -4.36 -16.17 -8.66
C LEU A 71 -4.45 -15.14 -7.54
N ILE A 72 -5.37 -15.31 -6.57
CA ILE A 72 -5.63 -14.28 -5.54
C ILE A 72 -4.41 -13.99 -4.68
N ALA A 73 -3.60 -15.01 -4.36
CA ALA A 73 -2.38 -14.83 -3.58
C ALA A 73 -1.37 -13.93 -4.31
N ASP A 74 -1.20 -14.13 -5.62
CA ASP A 74 -0.30 -13.33 -6.45
C ASP A 74 -0.81 -11.90 -6.57
N TRP A 75 -2.10 -11.70 -6.80
CA TRP A 75 -2.69 -10.36 -6.88
C TRP A 75 -2.57 -9.60 -5.56
N LEU A 76 -2.76 -10.28 -4.42
CA LEU A 76 -2.58 -9.68 -3.10
C LEU A 76 -1.11 -9.36 -2.83
N ALA A 77 -0.17 -10.18 -3.31
CA ALA A 77 1.26 -9.89 -3.24
C ALA A 77 1.62 -8.65 -4.07
N GLU A 78 1.17 -8.57 -5.33
CA GLU A 78 1.36 -7.39 -6.20
C GLU A 78 0.84 -6.11 -5.54
N LEU A 79 -0.38 -6.15 -4.98
CA LEU A 79 -1.00 -5.00 -4.32
C LEU A 79 -0.30 -4.63 -3.00
N ARG A 80 0.24 -5.61 -2.28
CA ARG A 80 1.01 -5.41 -1.05
C ARG A 80 2.35 -4.76 -1.35
N ASP A 81 3.04 -5.25 -2.37
CA ASP A 81 4.33 -4.72 -2.80
C ASP A 81 4.18 -3.29 -3.36
N ALA A 82 3.01 -2.95 -3.92
CA ALA A 82 2.62 -1.59 -4.27
C ALA A 82 2.19 -0.71 -3.08
N GLY A 83 2.17 -1.25 -1.85
CA GLY A 83 1.79 -0.52 -0.64
C GLY A 83 0.29 -0.24 -0.48
N LEU A 84 -0.58 -0.83 -1.30
CA LEU A 84 -2.02 -0.54 -1.33
C LEU A 84 -2.83 -1.40 -0.37
N VAL A 85 -2.38 -2.62 -0.11
CA VAL A 85 -3.05 -3.54 0.82
C VAL A 85 -2.06 -4.11 1.82
N TRP A 86 -2.55 -4.39 3.01
CA TRP A 86 -1.97 -5.40 3.87
C TRP A 86 -2.60 -6.74 3.51
N ALA A 87 -1.81 -7.79 3.41
CA ALA A 87 -2.28 -9.17 3.23
C ALA A 87 -1.45 -10.10 4.10
N GLY A 88 -2.11 -10.96 4.87
CA GLY A 88 -1.44 -11.85 5.81
C GLY A 88 -2.36 -12.93 6.40
N VAL A 89 -1.73 -13.87 7.08
CA VAL A 89 -2.41 -14.99 7.73
C VAL A 89 -2.83 -14.60 9.14
N LEU A 90 -4.11 -14.79 9.44
CA LEU A 90 -4.71 -14.65 10.75
C LEU A 90 -5.01 -16.04 11.31
N MET A 91 -4.95 -16.20 12.62
CA MET A 91 -5.37 -17.43 13.28
C MET A 91 -6.70 -17.20 13.99
N ASN A 92 -7.70 -18.03 13.70
CA ASN A 92 -8.99 -17.95 14.39
C ASN A 92 -8.95 -18.69 15.74
N ALA A 93 -10.05 -18.60 16.51
CA ALA A 93 -10.17 -19.23 17.83
C ALA A 93 -10.10 -20.78 17.78
N ALA A 94 -10.32 -21.39 16.61
CA ALA A 94 -10.19 -22.83 16.38
C ALA A 94 -8.77 -23.24 15.97
N GLY A 95 -7.80 -22.30 15.94
CA GLY A 95 -6.43 -22.55 15.51
C GLY A 95 -6.26 -22.67 14.00
N GLN A 96 -7.28 -22.34 13.21
CA GLN A 96 -7.20 -22.37 11.75
C GLN A 96 -6.53 -21.10 11.24
N GLN A 97 -5.64 -21.28 10.27
CA GLN A 97 -4.99 -20.20 9.55
C GLN A 97 -5.90 -19.73 8.40
N ILE A 98 -6.18 -18.43 8.36
CA ILE A 98 -7.06 -17.79 7.39
C ILE A 98 -6.29 -16.61 6.78
N MET A 99 -6.10 -16.63 5.47
CA MET A 99 -5.56 -15.48 4.75
C MET A 99 -6.60 -14.36 4.73
N ALA A 100 -6.19 -13.14 5.05
CA ALA A 100 -7.02 -11.96 5.01
C ALA A 100 -6.24 -10.76 4.44
N ALA A 101 -6.97 -9.82 3.87
CA ALA A 101 -6.42 -8.57 3.38
C ALA A 101 -7.24 -7.36 3.83
N ALA A 102 -6.61 -6.20 3.91
CA ALA A 102 -7.21 -4.93 4.24
C ALA A 102 -6.51 -3.79 3.48
N LEU A 103 -7.21 -2.70 3.19
CA LEU A 103 -6.57 -1.51 2.62
C LEU A 103 -5.61 -0.87 3.62
N THR A 104 -4.43 -0.47 3.13
CA THR A 104 -3.54 0.47 3.83
C THR A 104 -4.11 1.89 3.78
N HIS A 105 -3.46 2.83 4.44
CA HIS A 105 -3.79 4.26 4.32
C HIS A 105 -3.78 4.71 2.85
N GLN A 106 -2.69 4.43 2.15
CA GLN A 106 -2.51 4.77 0.74
C GLN A 106 -3.57 4.10 -0.15
N GLY A 107 -3.90 2.83 0.10
CA GLY A 107 -4.95 2.14 -0.62
C GLY A 107 -6.32 2.78 -0.45
N ARG A 108 -6.64 3.27 0.76
CA ARG A 108 -7.90 3.98 1.04
C ARG A 108 -7.96 5.32 0.32
N GLU A 109 -6.89 6.09 0.32
CA GLU A 109 -6.83 7.37 -0.41
C GLU A 109 -7.07 7.16 -1.91
N LEU A 110 -6.51 6.08 -2.47
CA LEU A 110 -6.65 5.73 -3.87
C LEU A 110 -8.12 5.41 -4.27
N VAL A 111 -8.84 4.62 -3.48
CA VAL A 111 -10.22 4.20 -3.83
C VAL A 111 -11.33 5.03 -3.19
N GLY A 112 -10.97 5.87 -2.22
CA GLY A 112 -11.87 6.70 -1.43
C GLY A 112 -11.82 8.18 -1.78
N GLY A 113 -11.05 8.56 -2.81
CA GLY A 113 -10.74 9.93 -3.22
C GLY A 113 -11.73 10.99 -2.73
N GLY A 114 -11.22 11.90 -1.89
CA GLY A 114 -11.82 13.22 -1.73
C GLY A 114 -11.63 14.06 -2.99
#